data_AF-A0A973D5R7-F1
#
_entry.id   AF-A0A973D5R7-F1
#
_cell.length_a   1.000
_cell.length_b   1.000
_cell.length_c   1.000
_cell.angle_alpha   90.00
_cell.angle_beta   90.00
_cell.angle_gamma   90.00
#
_symmetry.space_group_name_H-M   'P 1'
#
loop_
_entity.id
_entity.type
_entity.pdbx_description
1 polymer ?
#
loop_
_entity_poly.entity_id
_entity_poly.type
_entity_poly.pdbx_seq_one_letter_code
_entity_poly.pdbx_strand_id
1 'polypeptide(L)'
;GLRFHLDLFVNLRPIRLFADKFCPLKDKGTKDIDFVVVRENTEDAYAGIGGIFKKGTADEVATQQMIYTRKGVERIIRYAFELARKRDRRKKLLLVDKANAIRAQDIWTRTFAEVAEEYPDIETEHAYVDAACMWMVKNPEAFDTVVTTNLFGDIITDLAAVLQGGMGVAASGNIHPGQVSMFEPIHGSAPKYKGQNVVCPIAAITAGQMMLDYLGEVSAASNVECAIEKVLCSEDVTAVNAASGIPTDEWGDRVVEQMRLL
;
A
#
# COMPACT_ATOMS: atom_id res chain seq x y z
N GLY A 1 -14.49 -10.97 -6.25
CA GLY A 1 -14.19 -9.67 -6.91
C GLY A 1 -13.13 -9.83 -7.98
N LEU A 2 -12.78 -8.74 -8.69
CA LEU A 2 -11.78 -8.74 -9.79
C LEU A 2 -10.40 -9.27 -9.36
N ARG A 3 -9.91 -8.89 -8.18
CA ARG A 3 -8.61 -9.32 -7.63
C ARG A 3 -8.46 -10.85 -7.58
N PHE A 4 -9.49 -11.55 -7.12
CA PHE A 4 -9.53 -13.01 -7.06
C PHE A 4 -9.69 -13.65 -8.46
N HIS A 5 -10.51 -13.07 -9.34
CA HIS A 5 -10.74 -13.63 -10.68
C HIS A 5 -9.51 -13.54 -11.59
N LEU A 6 -8.70 -12.50 -11.42
CA LEU A 6 -7.49 -12.25 -12.19
C LEU A 6 -6.21 -12.71 -11.46
N ASP A 7 -6.34 -13.36 -10.29
CA ASP A 7 -5.23 -13.80 -9.43
C ASP A 7 -4.19 -12.69 -9.14
N LEU A 8 -4.67 -11.47 -8.88
CA LEU A 8 -3.85 -10.28 -8.58
C LEU A 8 -3.30 -10.32 -7.16
N PHE A 9 -2.44 -11.28 -6.86
CA PHE A 9 -2.04 -11.65 -5.49
C PHE A 9 -1.17 -10.63 -4.77
N VAL A 10 -0.53 -9.71 -5.50
CA VAL A 10 0.22 -8.61 -4.93
C VAL A 10 -0.67 -7.38 -4.86
N ASN A 11 -0.88 -6.80 -3.68
CA ASN A 11 -1.32 -5.42 -3.55
C ASN A 11 -0.12 -4.58 -3.09
N LEU A 12 0.48 -3.88 -4.03
CA LEU A 12 1.65 -3.02 -3.82
C LEU A 12 1.20 -1.62 -3.42
N ARG A 13 1.61 -1.14 -2.25
CA ARG A 13 1.26 0.18 -1.72
C ARG A 13 2.53 0.94 -1.28
N PRO A 14 3.11 1.78 -2.16
CA PRO A 14 4.17 2.70 -1.79
C PRO A 14 3.65 3.75 -0.80
N ILE A 15 4.44 4.04 0.23
CA ILE A 15 4.16 5.04 1.25
C ILE A 15 5.30 6.05 1.22
N ARG A 16 5.08 7.21 0.62
CA ARG A 16 6.10 8.27 0.48
C ARG A 16 5.50 9.63 0.82
N LEU A 17 6.09 10.30 1.79
CA LEU A 17 5.75 11.68 2.09
C LEU A 17 6.48 12.61 1.11
N PHE A 18 5.73 13.40 0.33
CA PHE A 18 6.30 14.31 -0.67
C PHE A 18 6.65 15.70 -0.13
N ALA A 19 5.98 16.17 0.92
CA ALA A 19 6.27 17.47 1.52
C ALA A 19 6.03 17.47 3.03
N ASP A 20 6.96 18.06 3.79
CA ASP A 20 6.95 18.06 5.26
C ASP A 20 5.65 18.65 5.85
N LYS A 21 5.04 19.63 5.16
CA LYS A 21 3.77 20.27 5.55
C LYS A 21 2.58 19.31 5.65
N PHE A 22 2.65 18.14 5.03
CA PHE A 22 1.60 17.13 5.12
C PHE A 22 1.87 16.07 6.19
N CYS A 23 3.06 16.10 6.83
CA CYS A 23 3.40 15.12 7.86
C CYS A 23 2.53 15.32 9.10
N PRO A 24 1.77 14.31 9.54
CA PRO A 24 0.98 14.40 10.78
C PRO A 24 1.84 14.15 12.04
N LEU A 25 3.06 13.65 11.88
CA LEU A 25 3.93 13.26 12.99
C LEU A 25 4.84 14.41 13.39
N LYS A 26 4.93 14.65 14.69
CA LYS A 26 5.86 15.63 15.26
C LYS A 26 7.31 15.19 15.03
N ASP A 27 8.17 16.14 14.66
CA ASP A 27 9.61 15.95 14.49
C ASP A 27 10.00 14.89 13.42
N LYS A 28 9.11 14.67 12.43
CA LYS A 28 9.32 13.79 11.28
C LYS A 28 9.01 14.53 9.97
N GLY A 29 9.65 14.12 8.87
CA GLY A 29 9.44 14.71 7.55
C GLY A 29 9.67 13.74 6.40
N THR A 30 9.81 14.31 5.20
CA THR A 30 10.00 13.61 3.90
C THR A 30 11.11 12.56 3.92
N LYS A 31 12.17 12.77 4.71
CA LYS A 31 13.29 11.83 4.85
C LYS A 31 12.95 10.59 5.68
N ASP A 32 11.92 10.67 6.52
CA ASP A 32 11.58 9.63 7.49
C ASP A 32 10.48 8.69 6.98
N ILE A 33 9.70 9.10 5.96
CA ILE A 33 8.54 8.34 5.47
C ILE A 33 8.73 8.03 3.98
N ASP A 34 9.37 6.89 3.73
CA ASP A 34 9.48 6.24 2.42
C ASP A 34 9.66 4.75 2.68
N PHE A 35 8.61 3.98 2.45
CA PHE A 35 8.62 2.51 2.50
C PHE A 35 7.51 1.96 1.61
N VAL A 36 7.47 0.65 1.42
CA VAL A 36 6.44 0.00 0.61
C VAL A 36 5.84 -1.18 1.37
N VAL A 37 4.52 -1.34 1.26
CA VAL A 37 3.83 -2.53 1.76
C VAL A 37 3.44 -3.43 0.60
N VAL A 38 3.86 -4.68 0.69
CA VAL A 38 3.51 -5.80 -0.17
C VAL A 38 2.46 -6.62 0.57
N ARG A 39 1.19 -6.33 0.28
CA ARG A 39 0.03 -6.99 0.88
C ARG A 39 -0.40 -8.18 0.02
N GLU A 40 -0.60 -9.33 0.64
CA GLU A 40 -1.30 -10.46 0.00
C GLU A 40 -2.75 -10.09 -0.30
N ASN A 41 -3.28 -10.50 -1.45
CA ASN A 41 -4.51 -9.93 -1.99
C ASN A 41 -5.56 -10.94 -2.47
N THR A 42 -5.36 -12.24 -2.22
CA THR A 42 -6.13 -13.36 -2.78
C THR A 42 -6.53 -14.46 -1.80
N GLU A 43 -6.14 -14.38 -0.52
CA GLU A 43 -6.53 -15.33 0.52
C GLU A 43 -6.91 -14.60 1.84
N ASP A 44 -6.64 -15.21 3.00
CA ASP A 44 -6.96 -14.71 4.34
C ASP A 44 -8.48 -14.64 4.62
N ALA A 45 -8.89 -13.86 5.63
CA ALA A 45 -10.30 -13.58 5.95
C ALA A 45 -11.13 -13.06 4.75
N TYR A 46 -10.46 -12.56 3.72
CA TYR A 46 -11.07 -12.09 2.47
C TYR A 46 -11.50 -13.22 1.53
N ALA A 47 -11.09 -14.46 1.78
CA ALA A 47 -11.59 -15.63 1.07
C ALA A 47 -13.09 -15.90 1.33
N GLY A 48 -13.67 -15.28 2.36
CA GLY A 48 -15.10 -15.34 2.64
C GLY A 48 -15.59 -16.71 3.13
N ILE A 49 -14.69 -17.51 3.74
CA ILE A 49 -15.03 -18.84 4.24
C ILE A 49 -15.59 -18.75 5.67
N GLY A 50 -16.87 -19.03 5.80
CA GLY A 50 -17.57 -18.96 7.07
C GLY A 50 -19.08 -18.91 6.83
N GLY A 51 -19.81 -18.35 7.79
CA GLY A 51 -21.25 -18.18 7.66
C GLY A 51 -21.90 -17.69 8.93
N ILE A 52 -23.19 -17.39 8.83
CA ILE A 52 -24.02 -16.97 9.96
C ILE A 52 -25.16 -17.97 10.10
N PHE A 53 -25.24 -18.65 11.24
CA PHE A 53 -26.31 -19.55 11.62
C PHE A 53 -27.33 -18.81 12.50
N LYS A 54 -28.63 -19.03 12.24
CA LYS A 54 -29.76 -18.40 12.96
C LYS A 54 -29.65 -16.88 13.12
N LYS A 55 -29.28 -16.19 12.03
CA LYS A 55 -29.14 -14.73 11.97
C LYS A 55 -30.39 -14.01 12.49
N GLY A 56 -30.21 -13.03 13.37
CA GLY A 56 -31.26 -12.21 13.97
C GLY A 56 -31.94 -12.84 15.18
N THR A 57 -31.42 -13.95 15.72
CA THR A 57 -31.99 -14.63 16.89
C THR A 57 -31.01 -14.63 18.07
N ALA A 58 -31.48 -14.93 19.28
CA ALA A 58 -30.62 -15.10 20.45
C ALA A 58 -29.63 -16.28 20.33
N ASP A 59 -29.88 -17.21 19.39
CA ASP A 59 -29.03 -18.38 19.12
C ASP A 59 -28.03 -18.13 17.95
N GLU A 60 -27.82 -16.87 17.56
CA GLU A 60 -26.96 -16.53 16.42
C GLU A 60 -25.51 -16.94 16.65
N VAL A 61 -24.92 -17.59 15.65
CA VAL A 61 -23.48 -17.92 15.63
C VAL A 61 -22.92 -17.49 14.29
N ALA A 62 -21.87 -16.66 14.32
CA ALA A 62 -21.13 -16.24 13.14
C ALA A 62 -19.70 -16.79 13.19
N THR A 63 -19.26 -17.40 12.10
CA THR A 63 -17.89 -17.89 11.94
C THR A 63 -17.25 -17.27 10.71
N GLN A 64 -15.94 -17.06 10.79
CA GLN A 64 -15.11 -16.59 9.68
C GLN A 64 -13.73 -17.24 9.83
N GLN A 65 -13.18 -17.73 8.73
CA GLN A 65 -11.87 -18.38 8.69
C GLN A 65 -10.85 -17.51 7.98
N MET A 66 -9.64 -17.49 8.53
CA MET A 66 -8.44 -17.00 7.84
C MET A 66 -7.76 -18.20 7.20
N ILE A 67 -7.65 -18.20 5.87
CA ILE A 67 -7.06 -19.31 5.12
C ILE A 67 -5.80 -18.82 4.43
N TYR A 68 -4.73 -19.60 4.56
CA TYR A 68 -3.46 -19.32 3.91
C TYR A 68 -2.98 -20.58 3.21
N THR A 69 -2.64 -20.46 1.94
CA THR A 69 -2.09 -21.55 1.16
C THR A 69 -0.58 -21.41 1.09
N ARG A 70 0.16 -22.52 1.13
CA ARG A 70 1.63 -22.45 1.01
C ARG A 70 2.06 -21.70 -0.25
N LYS A 71 1.39 -21.97 -1.38
CA LYS A 71 1.63 -21.28 -2.65
C LYS A 71 1.38 -19.77 -2.55
N GLY A 72 0.26 -19.36 -1.96
CA GLY A 72 -0.13 -17.94 -1.80
C GLY A 72 0.85 -17.16 -0.94
N VAL A 73 1.24 -17.74 0.20
CA VAL A 73 2.23 -17.17 1.12
C VAL A 73 3.61 -17.09 0.48
N GLU A 74 4.08 -18.15 -0.17
CA GLU A 74 5.43 -18.17 -0.76
C GLU A 74 5.59 -17.15 -1.88
N ARG A 75 4.61 -17.04 -2.80
CA ARG A 75 4.70 -16.14 -3.95
C ARG A 75 4.76 -14.67 -3.55
N ILE A 76 4.01 -14.26 -2.52
CA ILE A 76 3.98 -12.87 -2.06
C ILE A 76 5.27 -12.53 -1.29
N ILE A 77 5.79 -13.48 -0.50
CA ILE A 77 7.07 -13.34 0.20
C ILE A 77 8.23 -13.21 -0.80
N ARG A 78 8.32 -14.09 -1.80
CA ARG A 78 9.34 -13.99 -2.85
C ARG A 78 9.27 -12.67 -3.61
N TYR A 79 8.06 -12.22 -3.97
CA TYR A 79 7.87 -10.91 -4.59
C TYR A 79 8.42 -9.78 -3.70
N ALA A 80 8.15 -9.83 -2.40
CA ALA A 80 8.63 -8.81 -1.46
C ALA A 80 10.16 -8.81 -1.32
N PHE A 81 10.81 -9.98 -1.30
CA PHE A 81 12.27 -10.08 -1.31
C PHE A 81 12.89 -9.49 -2.58
N GLU A 82 12.39 -9.84 -3.76
CA GLU A 82 12.88 -9.27 -5.02
C GLU A 82 12.64 -7.76 -5.09
N LEU A 83 11.51 -7.28 -4.57
CA LEU A 83 11.23 -5.85 -4.49
C LEU A 83 12.21 -5.13 -3.54
N ALA A 84 12.48 -5.69 -2.37
CA ALA A 84 13.46 -5.14 -1.42
C ALA A 84 14.86 -5.05 -2.06
N ARG A 85 15.24 -6.06 -2.85
CA ARG A 85 16.48 -6.06 -3.64
C ARG A 85 16.46 -4.99 -4.73
N LYS A 86 15.39 -4.88 -5.52
CA LYS A 86 15.24 -3.91 -6.63
C LYS A 86 15.26 -2.46 -6.12
N ARG A 87 14.65 -2.19 -4.96
CA ARG A 87 14.62 -0.85 -4.35
C ARG A 87 16.02 -0.34 -3.99
N ASP A 88 16.97 -1.25 -3.72
CA ASP A 88 18.38 -0.95 -3.41
C ASP A 88 18.57 0.20 -2.40
N ARG A 89 17.65 0.32 -1.42
CA ARG A 89 17.62 1.41 -0.45
C ARG A 89 18.21 0.99 0.89
N ARG A 90 17.48 0.18 1.68
CA ARG A 90 18.01 -0.40 2.92
C ARG A 90 18.23 -1.90 2.82
N LYS A 91 17.75 -2.54 1.74
CA LYS A 91 17.78 -3.99 1.54
C LYS A 91 17.20 -4.72 2.74
N LYS A 92 16.04 -4.25 3.21
CA LYS A 92 15.41 -4.74 4.42
C LYS A 92 13.97 -5.14 4.17
N LEU A 93 13.61 -6.34 4.63
CA LEU A 93 12.26 -6.89 4.54
C LEU A 93 11.72 -7.24 5.92
N LEU A 94 10.61 -6.60 6.29
CA LEU A 94 9.88 -6.85 7.53
C LEU A 94 8.65 -7.72 7.25
N LEU A 95 8.58 -8.91 7.85
CA LEU A 95 7.33 -9.68 7.94
C LEU A 95 6.46 -9.14 9.07
N VAL A 96 5.21 -8.79 8.76
CA VAL A 96 4.20 -8.40 9.76
C VAL A 96 3.09 -9.45 9.85
N ASP A 97 2.91 -10.03 11.04
CA ASP A 97 1.86 -11.02 11.32
C ASP A 97 1.29 -10.90 12.74
N LYS A 98 0.56 -11.91 13.20
CA LYS A 98 0.10 -12.09 14.57
C LYS A 98 0.14 -13.56 14.98
N ALA A 99 1.20 -14.27 14.60
CA ALA A 99 1.33 -15.73 14.79
C ALA A 99 1.29 -16.17 16.27
N ASN A 100 1.54 -15.26 17.23
CA ASN A 100 1.38 -15.54 18.65
C ASN A 100 -0.07 -15.79 19.09
N ALA A 101 -1.05 -15.17 18.40
CA ALA A 101 -2.47 -15.33 18.67
C ALA A 101 -3.20 -16.09 17.55
N ILE A 102 -2.80 -15.89 16.29
CA ILE A 102 -3.40 -16.50 15.11
C ILE A 102 -2.50 -17.64 14.65
N ARG A 103 -2.72 -18.84 15.21
CA ARG A 103 -1.86 -20.01 14.95
C ARG A 103 -1.76 -20.42 13.47
N ALA A 104 -2.79 -20.11 12.66
CA ALA A 104 -2.76 -20.34 11.23
C ALA A 104 -1.62 -19.56 10.52
N GLN A 105 -1.14 -18.46 11.10
CA GLN A 105 -0.03 -17.68 10.55
C GLN A 105 1.36 -18.28 10.85
N ASP A 106 1.44 -19.42 11.54
CA ASP A 106 2.69 -20.23 11.58
C ASP A 106 3.19 -20.59 10.18
N ILE A 107 2.29 -20.77 9.21
CA ILE A 107 2.68 -20.99 7.81
C ILE A 107 3.43 -19.79 7.24
N TRP A 108 3.11 -18.56 7.65
CA TRP A 108 3.80 -17.34 7.20
C TRP A 108 5.21 -17.28 7.75
N THR A 109 5.39 -17.48 9.06
CA THR A 109 6.70 -17.39 9.72
C THR A 109 7.67 -18.44 9.18
N ARG A 110 7.23 -19.69 9.04
CA ARG A 110 8.09 -20.76 8.48
C ARG A 110 8.39 -20.55 7.01
N THR A 111 7.41 -20.19 6.19
CA THR A 111 7.64 -19.91 4.77
C THR A 111 8.59 -18.73 4.57
N PHE A 112 8.45 -17.68 5.39
CA PHE A 112 9.35 -16.54 5.34
C PHE A 112 10.79 -16.91 5.69
N ALA A 113 10.99 -17.70 6.75
CA ALA A 113 12.31 -18.18 7.12
C ALA A 113 12.95 -19.06 6.03
N GLU A 114 12.19 -19.99 5.44
CA GLU A 114 12.67 -20.85 4.36
C GLU A 114 13.06 -20.03 3.11
N VAL A 115 12.22 -19.08 2.68
CA VAL A 115 12.53 -18.24 1.52
C VAL A 115 13.70 -17.32 1.81
N ALA A 116 13.85 -16.80 3.04
CA ALA A 116 14.94 -15.92 3.42
C ALA A 116 16.34 -16.53 3.19
N GLU A 117 16.48 -17.86 3.27
CA GLU A 117 17.74 -18.56 2.99
C GLU A 117 18.23 -18.34 1.54
N GLU A 118 17.31 -18.04 0.62
CA GLU A 118 17.62 -17.76 -0.79
C GLU A 118 18.00 -16.29 -1.04
N TYR A 119 17.86 -15.41 -0.04
CA TYR A 119 18.09 -13.96 -0.14
C TYR A 119 19.04 -13.45 0.96
N PRO A 120 20.28 -13.97 1.05
CA PRO A 120 21.23 -13.61 2.12
C PRO A 120 21.68 -12.14 2.08
N ASP A 121 21.43 -11.43 0.98
CA ASP A 121 21.72 -10.01 0.79
C ASP A 121 20.64 -9.07 1.35
N ILE A 122 19.51 -9.63 1.82
CA ILE A 122 18.39 -8.87 2.39
C ILE A 122 18.33 -9.07 3.91
N GLU A 123 18.40 -7.97 4.67
CA GLU A 123 18.15 -7.97 6.12
C GLU A 123 16.69 -8.33 6.38
N THR A 124 16.45 -9.33 7.22
CA THR A 124 15.10 -9.78 7.56
C THR A 124 14.72 -9.39 8.97
N GLU A 125 13.48 -8.95 9.13
CA GLU A 125 12.89 -8.66 10.44
C GLU A 125 11.49 -9.26 10.55
N HIS A 126 11.03 -9.39 11.79
CA HIS A 126 9.69 -9.83 12.13
C HIS A 126 9.06 -8.91 13.16
N ALA A 127 7.80 -8.58 12.97
CA ALA A 127 7.01 -7.84 13.94
C ALA A 127 5.57 -8.34 13.99
N TYR A 128 4.97 -8.23 15.16
CA TYR A 128 3.52 -8.36 15.27
C TYR A 128 2.82 -7.08 14.82
N VAL A 129 1.62 -7.21 14.26
CA VAL A 129 0.87 -6.10 13.66
C VAL A 129 0.62 -4.92 14.61
N ASP A 130 0.41 -5.19 15.90
CA ASP A 130 0.30 -4.15 16.94
C ASP A 130 1.61 -3.38 17.14
N ALA A 131 2.74 -4.08 17.24
CA ALA A 131 4.05 -3.46 17.32
C ALA A 131 4.39 -2.68 16.04
N ALA A 132 4.07 -3.24 14.87
CA ALA A 132 4.28 -2.56 13.58
C ALA A 132 3.48 -1.25 13.51
N CYS A 133 2.20 -1.25 13.90
CA CYS A 133 1.40 -0.02 14.00
C CYS A 133 2.01 1.01 14.95
N MET A 134 2.51 0.58 16.12
CA MET A 134 3.20 1.48 17.05
C MET A 134 4.48 2.07 16.46
N TRP A 135 5.28 1.25 15.77
CA TRP A 135 6.54 1.68 15.15
C TRP A 135 6.31 2.62 13.96
N MET A 136 5.24 2.43 13.19
CA MET A 136 4.88 3.36 12.10
C MET A 136 4.66 4.79 12.62
N VAL A 137 4.15 4.94 13.84
CA VAL A 137 3.96 6.26 14.47
C VAL A 137 5.24 6.76 15.15
N LYS A 138 5.97 5.87 15.83
CA LYS A 138 7.12 6.25 16.66
C LYS A 138 8.41 6.46 15.84
N ASN A 139 8.66 5.60 14.88
CA ASN A 139 9.92 5.49 14.13
C ASN A 139 9.66 4.98 12.69
N PRO A 140 8.86 5.71 11.88
CA PRO A 140 8.56 5.32 10.49
C PRO A 140 9.81 5.14 9.63
N GLU A 141 10.91 5.82 9.96
CA GLU A 141 12.19 5.71 9.26
C GLU A 141 12.83 4.32 9.37
N ALA A 142 12.33 3.43 10.23
CA ALA A 142 12.85 2.07 10.35
C ALA A 142 12.35 1.14 9.22
N PHE A 143 11.26 1.51 8.54
CA PHE A 143 10.62 0.69 7.51
C PHE A 143 11.30 0.88 6.13
N ASP A 144 11.36 -0.19 5.34
CA ASP A 144 11.79 -0.14 3.94
C ASP A 144 10.82 -0.94 3.05
N THR A 145 10.84 -2.27 3.14
CA THR A 145 9.86 -3.15 2.51
C THR A 145 9.14 -3.95 3.60
N VAL A 146 7.82 -4.00 3.53
CA VAL A 146 6.97 -4.75 4.47
C VAL A 146 6.18 -5.79 3.69
N VAL A 147 6.13 -7.03 4.18
CA VAL A 147 5.23 -8.06 3.64
C VAL A 147 4.24 -8.51 4.70
N THR A 148 2.97 -8.67 4.33
CA THR A 148 1.93 -9.07 5.28
C THR A 148 0.70 -9.70 4.62
N THR A 149 -0.16 -10.28 5.46
CA THR A 149 -1.45 -10.87 5.10
C THR A 149 -2.45 -9.84 4.59
N ASN A 150 -3.54 -10.29 3.99
CA ASN A 150 -4.53 -9.43 3.37
C ASN A 150 -5.20 -8.47 4.36
N LEU A 151 -5.69 -8.97 5.50
CA LEU A 151 -6.37 -8.15 6.50
C LEU A 151 -5.42 -7.16 7.18
N PHE A 152 -4.23 -7.60 7.54
CA PHE A 152 -3.26 -6.70 8.18
C PHE A 152 -2.72 -5.67 7.21
N GLY A 153 -2.46 -6.06 5.95
CA GLY A 153 -2.08 -5.14 4.89
C GLY A 153 -3.10 -4.04 4.68
N ASP A 154 -4.39 -4.38 4.72
CA ASP A 154 -5.48 -3.39 4.66
C ASP A 154 -5.35 -2.34 5.75
N ILE A 155 -5.23 -2.79 7.01
CA ILE A 155 -5.19 -1.91 8.18
C ILE A 155 -3.94 -1.04 8.19
N ILE A 156 -2.75 -1.64 8.03
CA ILE A 156 -1.49 -0.90 8.19
C ILE A 156 -1.24 0.07 7.03
N THR A 157 -1.77 -0.23 5.83
CA THR A 157 -1.60 0.68 4.69
C THR A 157 -2.55 1.86 4.76
N ASP A 158 -3.72 1.70 5.38
CA ASP A 158 -4.59 2.83 5.68
C ASP A 158 -3.98 3.75 6.75
N LEU A 159 -3.36 3.17 7.80
CA LEU A 159 -2.55 3.93 8.76
C LEU A 159 -1.41 4.67 8.06
N ALA A 160 -0.64 3.97 7.22
CA ALA A 160 0.51 4.52 6.51
C ALA A 160 0.12 5.60 5.49
N ALA A 161 -1.05 5.49 4.86
CA ALA A 161 -1.58 6.51 3.97
C ALA A 161 -1.84 7.85 4.69
N VAL A 162 -2.18 7.83 5.98
CA VAL A 162 -2.26 9.05 6.80
C VAL A 162 -0.87 9.66 7.02
N LEU A 163 0.16 8.83 7.23
CA LEU A 163 1.54 9.29 7.45
C LEU A 163 2.11 10.06 6.24
N GLN A 164 1.75 9.66 5.01
CA GLN A 164 2.19 10.33 3.79
C GLN A 164 1.35 11.56 3.40
N GLY A 165 0.48 12.06 4.28
CA GLY A 165 -0.33 13.26 4.05
C GLY A 165 -1.81 13.00 3.76
N GLY A 166 -2.22 11.74 3.67
CA GLY A 166 -3.63 11.33 3.58
C GLY A 166 -3.98 10.52 2.34
N MET A 167 -5.25 10.13 2.27
CA MET A 167 -5.79 9.24 1.25
C MET A 167 -5.73 9.78 -0.19
N GLY A 168 -5.68 11.09 -0.38
CA GLY A 168 -5.72 11.70 -1.72
C GLY A 168 -4.43 11.58 -2.53
N VAL A 169 -3.34 11.08 -1.93
CA VAL A 169 -2.08 10.75 -2.63
C VAL A 169 -1.78 9.25 -2.65
N ALA A 170 -2.62 8.44 -1.99
CA ALA A 170 -2.37 7.02 -1.75
C ALA A 170 -2.85 6.17 -2.94
N ALA A 171 -1.90 5.55 -3.65
CA ALA A 171 -2.15 4.67 -4.80
C ALA A 171 -1.75 3.22 -4.53
N SER A 172 -2.27 2.30 -5.33
CA SER A 172 -1.94 0.89 -5.25
C SER A 172 -1.86 0.20 -6.60
N GLY A 173 -1.02 -0.84 -6.67
CA GLY A 173 -0.96 -1.78 -7.78
C GLY A 173 -1.44 -3.16 -7.35
N ASN A 174 -2.53 -3.66 -7.93
CA ASN A 174 -2.97 -5.03 -7.83
C ASN A 174 -2.31 -5.83 -8.96
N ILE A 175 -1.23 -6.52 -8.64
CA ILE A 175 -0.29 -7.04 -9.62
C ILE A 175 -0.35 -8.56 -9.62
N HIS A 176 -0.39 -9.11 -10.83
CA HIS A 176 0.06 -10.46 -11.10
C HIS A 176 1.26 -10.38 -12.04
N PRO A 177 2.50 -10.67 -11.56
CA PRO A 177 3.69 -10.63 -12.41
C PRO A 177 3.51 -11.51 -13.64
N GLY A 178 3.77 -10.95 -14.82
CA GLY A 178 3.63 -11.65 -16.11
C GLY A 178 2.19 -11.81 -16.64
N GLN A 179 1.19 -11.28 -15.95
CA GLN A 179 -0.22 -11.29 -16.38
C GLN A 179 -0.86 -9.89 -16.31
N VAL A 180 -2.16 -9.82 -16.60
CA VAL A 180 -2.95 -8.59 -16.43
C VAL A 180 -2.85 -8.09 -15.00
N SER A 181 -2.66 -6.79 -14.82
CA SER A 181 -2.57 -6.10 -13.53
C SER A 181 -3.48 -4.88 -13.53
N MET A 182 -3.84 -4.39 -12.34
CA MET A 182 -4.78 -3.28 -12.16
C MET A 182 -4.21 -2.25 -11.18
N PHE A 183 -4.15 -0.99 -11.59
CA PHE A 183 -3.66 0.11 -10.77
C PHE A 183 -4.82 1.01 -10.38
N GLU A 184 -4.93 1.35 -9.10
CA GLU A 184 -6.07 2.10 -8.56
C GLU A 184 -5.66 3.02 -7.39
N PRO A 185 -6.36 4.16 -7.20
CA PRO A 185 -6.27 4.90 -5.95
C PRO A 185 -6.80 4.05 -4.78
N ILE A 186 -6.24 4.23 -3.59
CA ILE A 186 -6.65 3.47 -2.40
C ILE A 186 -8.02 3.95 -1.87
N HIS A 187 -8.34 5.22 -2.06
CA HIS A 187 -9.58 5.80 -1.57
C HIS A 187 -10.82 5.21 -2.25
N GLY A 188 -11.94 5.18 -1.53
CA GLY A 188 -13.23 4.77 -2.09
C GLY A 188 -13.86 5.80 -3.04
N SER A 189 -15.12 5.57 -3.39
CA SER A 189 -15.86 6.36 -4.40
C SER A 189 -16.28 7.78 -3.98
N ALA A 190 -16.08 8.15 -2.71
CA ALA A 190 -16.45 9.44 -2.12
C ALA A 190 -17.79 10.04 -2.63
N PRO A 191 -18.94 9.34 -2.50
CA PRO A 191 -20.19 9.71 -3.18
C PRO A 191 -20.68 11.14 -2.90
N LYS A 192 -20.39 11.66 -1.70
CA LYS A 192 -20.73 13.02 -1.28
C LYS A 192 -20.14 14.13 -2.15
N TYR A 193 -19.07 13.87 -2.90
CA TYR A 193 -18.37 14.85 -3.73
C TYR A 193 -18.57 14.61 -5.24
N LYS A 194 -19.43 13.66 -5.62
CA LYS A 194 -19.68 13.33 -7.02
C LYS A 194 -20.16 14.56 -7.79
N GLY A 195 -19.48 14.88 -8.89
CA GLY A 195 -19.84 15.97 -9.79
C GLY A 195 -19.53 17.39 -9.29
N GLN A 196 -18.84 17.52 -8.16
CA GLN A 196 -18.53 18.83 -7.56
C GLN A 196 -17.16 19.39 -7.96
N ASN A 197 -16.33 18.60 -8.67
CA ASN A 197 -14.99 19.01 -9.09
C ASN A 197 -14.06 19.43 -7.92
N VAL A 198 -14.17 18.78 -6.75
CA VAL A 198 -13.39 19.12 -5.54
C VAL A 198 -12.45 18.03 -5.06
N VAL A 199 -12.46 16.84 -5.66
CA VAL A 199 -11.63 15.72 -5.20
C VAL A 199 -10.20 15.87 -5.73
N CYS A 200 -9.20 15.65 -4.89
CA CYS A 200 -7.80 15.59 -5.31
C CYS A 200 -7.56 14.35 -6.19
N PRO A 201 -7.12 14.49 -7.45
CA PRO A 201 -6.90 13.35 -8.37
C PRO A 201 -5.52 12.71 -8.23
N ILE A 202 -4.63 13.23 -7.36
CA ILE A 202 -3.23 12.81 -7.29
C ILE A 202 -3.09 11.31 -7.09
N ALA A 203 -3.86 10.67 -6.20
CA ALA A 203 -3.84 9.22 -6.03
C ALA A 203 -4.12 8.43 -7.33
N ALA A 204 -5.04 8.92 -8.17
CA ALA A 204 -5.32 8.29 -9.47
C ALA A 204 -4.19 8.52 -10.48
N ILE A 205 -3.57 9.70 -10.46
CA ILE A 205 -2.41 10.01 -11.30
C ILE A 205 -1.21 9.16 -10.86
N THR A 206 -0.95 9.03 -9.56
CA THR A 206 0.07 8.15 -8.99
C THR A 206 -0.18 6.69 -9.36
N ALA A 207 -1.43 6.22 -9.39
CA ALA A 207 -1.75 4.88 -9.90
C ALA A 207 -1.35 4.72 -11.38
N GLY A 208 -1.59 5.74 -12.21
CA GLY A 208 -1.12 5.79 -13.60
C GLY A 208 0.41 5.78 -13.71
N GLN A 209 1.10 6.51 -12.82
CA GLN A 209 2.56 6.49 -12.73
C GLN A 209 3.10 5.10 -12.38
N MET A 210 2.50 4.43 -11.38
CA MET A 210 2.87 3.05 -11.02
C MET A 210 2.65 2.07 -12.18
N MET A 211 1.59 2.29 -12.98
CA MET A 211 1.34 1.50 -14.18
C MET A 211 2.43 1.70 -15.23
N LEU A 212 2.86 2.93 -15.48
CA LEU A 212 3.95 3.23 -16.42
C LEU A 212 5.26 2.55 -15.99
N ASP A 213 5.62 2.63 -14.71
CA ASP A 213 6.82 1.97 -14.17
C ASP A 213 6.73 0.44 -14.37
N TYR A 214 5.57 -0.14 -14.07
CA TYR A 214 5.33 -1.58 -14.25
C TYR A 214 5.42 -2.03 -15.71
N LEU A 215 5.01 -1.18 -16.66
CA LEU A 215 5.11 -1.45 -18.10
C LEU A 215 6.52 -1.24 -18.66
N GLY A 216 7.47 -0.76 -17.85
CA GLY A 216 8.84 -0.48 -18.28
C GLY A 216 9.04 0.92 -18.87
N GLU A 217 8.02 1.77 -18.82
CA GLU A 217 8.07 3.18 -19.27
C GLU A 217 8.69 4.08 -18.18
N VAL A 218 9.90 3.72 -17.75
CA VAL A 218 10.58 4.29 -16.56
C VAL A 218 10.75 5.81 -16.68
N SER A 219 11.10 6.31 -17.86
CA SER A 219 11.24 7.75 -18.10
C SER A 219 9.92 8.49 -17.92
N ALA A 220 8.82 7.95 -18.49
CA ALA A 220 7.50 8.54 -18.36
C ALA A 220 7.00 8.48 -16.91
N ALA A 221 7.22 7.36 -16.21
CA ALA A 221 6.87 7.22 -14.80
C ALA A 221 7.62 8.23 -13.91
N SER A 222 8.93 8.40 -14.14
CA SER A 222 9.76 9.38 -13.42
C SER A 222 9.29 10.82 -13.66
N ASN A 223 8.94 11.17 -14.90
CA ASN A 223 8.41 12.50 -15.22
C ASN A 223 7.09 12.79 -14.51
N VAL A 224 6.17 11.81 -14.45
CA VAL A 224 4.90 11.96 -13.71
C VAL A 224 5.16 12.10 -12.21
N GLU A 225 6.03 11.27 -11.62
CA GLU A 225 6.37 11.35 -10.19
C GLU A 225 6.99 12.71 -9.82
N CYS A 226 7.95 13.19 -10.62
CA CYS A 226 8.57 14.49 -10.40
C CYS A 226 7.57 15.64 -10.53
N ALA A 227 6.63 15.56 -11.48
CA ALA A 227 5.57 16.55 -11.63
C ALA A 227 4.62 16.56 -10.41
N ILE A 228 4.22 15.39 -9.90
CA ILE A 228 3.44 15.26 -8.67
C ILE A 228 4.18 15.89 -7.49
N GLU A 229 5.46 15.58 -7.32
CA GLU A 229 6.30 16.12 -6.24
C GLU A 229 6.36 17.66 -6.29
N LYS A 230 6.59 18.24 -7.47
CA LYS A 230 6.60 19.71 -7.65
C LYS A 230 5.26 20.36 -7.31
N VAL A 231 4.14 19.77 -7.75
CA VAL A 231 2.80 20.29 -7.42
C VAL A 231 2.56 20.22 -5.92
N LEU A 232 2.83 19.08 -5.28
CA LEU A 232 2.61 18.88 -3.85
C LEU A 232 3.49 19.80 -2.98
N CYS A 233 4.70 20.13 -3.43
CA CYS A 233 5.60 21.06 -2.76
C CYS A 233 5.20 22.54 -2.89
N SER A 234 4.29 22.91 -3.81
CA SER A 234 3.87 24.30 -4.04
C SER A 234 3.15 24.89 -2.81
N GLU A 235 3.48 26.12 -2.41
CA GLU A 235 3.02 26.71 -1.13
C GLU A 235 1.49 26.82 -1.00
N ASP A 236 0.78 27.02 -2.11
CA ASP A 236 -0.67 27.17 -2.16
C ASP A 236 -1.41 25.83 -1.97
N VAL A 237 -0.72 24.69 -2.14
CA VAL A 237 -1.27 23.37 -1.86
C VAL A 237 -1.18 23.07 -0.36
N THR A 238 -2.25 23.35 0.38
CA THR A 238 -2.28 23.17 1.84
C THR A 238 -2.95 21.87 2.30
N ALA A 239 -3.69 21.20 1.42
CA ALA A 239 -4.29 19.90 1.68
C ALA A 239 -4.37 19.06 0.39
N VAL A 240 -4.39 17.74 0.54
CA VAL A 240 -4.52 16.77 -0.57
C VAL A 240 -5.88 16.07 -0.55
N ASN A 241 -6.93 16.78 -0.16
CA ASN A 241 -8.30 16.28 -0.08
C ASN A 241 -9.29 17.36 -0.52
N ALA A 242 -10.60 17.13 -0.38
CA ALA A 242 -11.63 18.07 -0.83
C ALA A 242 -11.61 19.45 -0.14
N ALA A 243 -10.82 19.62 0.94
CA ALA A 243 -10.60 20.91 1.59
C ALA A 243 -9.42 21.69 0.98
N SER A 244 -8.77 21.21 -0.08
CA SER A 244 -7.65 21.91 -0.72
C SER A 244 -8.05 23.24 -1.35
N GLY A 245 -9.33 23.40 -1.71
CA GLY A 245 -9.82 24.56 -2.46
C GLY A 245 -9.42 24.57 -3.94
N ILE A 246 -8.65 23.58 -4.40
CA ILE A 246 -8.20 23.44 -5.78
C ILE A 246 -9.16 22.49 -6.52
N PRO A 247 -9.78 22.93 -7.64
CA PRO A 247 -10.63 22.10 -8.47
C PRO A 247 -9.92 20.85 -9.03
N THR A 248 -10.66 19.74 -9.22
CA THR A 248 -10.09 18.45 -9.67
C THR A 248 -9.39 18.56 -11.04
N ASP A 249 -9.97 19.29 -11.98
CA ASP A 249 -9.36 19.57 -13.29
C ASP A 249 -8.11 20.44 -13.18
N GLU A 250 -8.13 21.48 -12.34
CA GLU A 250 -6.96 22.35 -12.10
C GLU A 250 -5.78 21.57 -11.52
N TRP A 251 -6.02 20.59 -10.63
CA TRP A 251 -4.96 19.67 -10.20
C TRP A 251 -4.32 18.93 -11.37
N GLY A 252 -5.13 18.45 -12.31
CA GLY A 252 -4.67 17.76 -13.52
C GLY A 252 -3.83 18.69 -14.40
N ASP A 253 -4.32 19.91 -14.63
CA ASP A 253 -3.61 20.93 -15.43
C ASP A 253 -2.24 21.27 -14.82
N ARG A 254 -2.18 21.46 -13.50
CA ARG A 254 -0.92 21.72 -12.77
C ARG A 254 0.10 20.60 -12.95
N VAL A 255 -0.33 19.33 -12.88
CA VAL A 255 0.57 18.18 -13.12
C VAL A 255 1.06 18.19 -14.56
N VAL A 256 0.17 18.39 -15.54
CA VAL A 256 0.54 18.45 -16.97
C VAL A 256 1.51 19.59 -17.26
N GLU A 257 1.31 20.75 -16.64
CA GLU A 257 2.22 21.90 -16.76
C GLU A 257 3.61 21.55 -16.23
N GLN A 258 3.71 20.95 -15.04
CA GLN A 258 4.99 20.53 -14.48
C GLN A 258 5.69 19.46 -15.33
N MET A 259 4.93 18.55 -15.95
CA MET A 259 5.49 17.56 -16.88
C MET A 259 6.08 18.20 -18.15
N ARG A 260 5.52 19.31 -18.65
CA ARG A 260 6.04 20.03 -19.83
C ARG A 260 7.34 20.79 -19.57
N LEU A 261 7.67 21.02 -18.30
CA LEU A 261 8.87 21.73 -17.87
C LEU A 261 10.06 20.79 -17.59
N LEU A 262 9.85 19.47 -17.68
CA LEU A 262 10.86 18.42 -17.52
C LEU A 262 11.39 17.96 -18.89
#